data_AF-A0A7V9LBQ7-F1
#
_entry.id   AF-A0A7V9LBQ7-F1
#
_cell.length_a   1.000
_cell.length_b   1.000
_cell.length_c   1.000
_cell.angle_alpha   90.00
_cell.angle_beta   90.00
_cell.angle_gamma   90.00
#
_symmetry.space_group_name_H-M   'P 1'
#
loop_
_entity.id
_entity.type
_entity.pdbx_description
1 polymer ?
#
loop_
_entity_poly.entity_id
_entity_poly.type
_entity_poly.pdbx_seq_one_letter_code
_entity_poly.pdbx_strand_id
1 'polypeptide(L)'
;MRVVLLGLCAAACGDNVVDKTAACRLGTAASASTIEDRYVIGEAAPYAPDLALAARDGELEQSIAARRQAAWQIVERVLAPVPFSEPALVQRFGVDASLPAWHSWYAKDDFERVFKTLYRDLGPEGRAARAPLDVTAGFAANAVALDDDPAWSPQRYDDHVAGIDTLDKLAGIGGASRVGYSPGAMGHLIQSYAKQDACRTAADPDRFAFDPVREPHAVTQREALEVGECELRIVGPVQAGRGDVVVTTTGEGDLDLYVRRGAPPTTENFDCRSDGDAADEACSLAGEGPIYIALFGATAGRADLEIAYVTEDVRDPACLDGELPRDAVVIKADWRRQFTGEVLPTYDTSASAMANHLRGDAVWSAGGEADPSPAEIYTIELPAGLRFR
;
A
#
# COMPACT_ATOMS: atom_id res chain seq x y z
N MET A 1 16.96 3.15 -4.99
CA MET A 1 15.79 2.46 -5.60
C MET A 1 16.21 1.03 -5.88
N ARG A 2 15.80 0.07 -5.04
CA ARG A 2 16.20 -1.35 -5.16
C ARG A 2 15.15 -2.06 -6.02
N VAL A 3 15.59 -2.67 -7.12
CA VAL A 3 14.73 -3.47 -8.01
C VAL A 3 14.90 -4.93 -7.60
N VAL A 4 13.83 -5.56 -7.12
CA VAL A 4 13.77 -7.00 -6.91
C VAL A 4 13.19 -7.62 -8.17
N LEU A 5 14.01 -8.37 -8.91
CA LEU A 5 13.55 -9.22 -10.00
C LEU A 5 13.14 -10.58 -9.41
N LEU A 6 11.84 -10.86 -9.41
CA LEU A 6 11.28 -12.13 -8.96
C LEU A 6 10.77 -12.92 -10.18
N GLY A 7 11.28 -14.13 -10.38
CA GLY A 7 10.70 -15.10 -11.30
C GLY A 7 9.76 -16.02 -10.52
N LEU A 8 8.44 -15.79 -10.63
CA LEU A 8 7.44 -16.73 -10.13
C LEU A 8 7.10 -17.71 -11.27
N CYS A 9 7.56 -18.95 -11.18
CA CYS A 9 7.15 -20.01 -12.09
C CYS A 9 5.84 -20.64 -11.58
N ALA A 10 4.69 -20.15 -12.04
CA ALA A 10 3.44 -20.87 -11.90
C ALA A 10 3.29 -21.85 -13.08
N ALA A 11 3.52 -23.13 -12.83
CA ALA A 11 3.20 -24.18 -13.78
C ALA A 11 1.74 -24.60 -13.58
N ALA A 12 0.83 -24.12 -14.44
CA ALA A 12 -0.53 -24.62 -14.52
C ALA A 12 -0.58 -25.73 -15.59
N CYS A 13 -0.65 -26.99 -15.16
CA CYS A 13 -0.96 -28.11 -16.06
C CYS A 13 -2.48 -28.34 -16.02
N GLY A 14 -3.18 -28.03 -17.11
CA GLY A 14 -4.58 -28.39 -17.28
C GLY A 14 -4.72 -29.87 -17.64
N ASP A 15 -5.51 -30.60 -16.85
CA ASP A 15 -5.87 -31.99 -17.16
C ASP A 15 -6.87 -32.04 -18.32
N ASN A 16 -6.54 -32.87 -19.33
CA ASN A 16 -7.30 -33.21 -20.53
C ASN A 16 -7.18 -32.27 -21.75
N VAL A 17 -6.12 -32.42 -22.55
CA VAL A 17 -6.17 -32.04 -23.97
C VAL A 17 -5.47 -33.08 -24.87
N VAL A 18 -6.19 -33.53 -25.90
CA VAL A 18 -5.73 -34.44 -26.99
C VAL A 18 -4.71 -33.76 -27.93
N ASP A 19 -4.37 -32.50 -27.66
CA ASP A 19 -3.37 -31.70 -28.35
C ASP A 19 -2.35 -31.16 -27.33
N LYS A 20 -1.16 -31.77 -27.32
CA LYS A 20 -0.05 -31.40 -26.41
C LYS A 20 0.46 -29.98 -26.65
N THR A 21 0.10 -29.32 -27.76
CA THR A 21 0.51 -27.93 -28.05
C THR A 21 -0.47 -26.89 -27.48
N ALA A 22 -1.70 -27.28 -27.16
CA ALA A 22 -2.69 -26.41 -26.53
C ALA A 22 -2.41 -26.18 -25.04
N ALA A 23 -1.85 -27.17 -24.33
CA ALA A 23 -1.40 -27.03 -22.94
C ALA A 23 -0.27 -26.00 -22.75
N CYS A 24 0.38 -25.58 -23.84
CA CYS A 24 1.44 -24.57 -23.86
C CYS A 24 0.96 -23.20 -24.36
N ARG A 25 -0.33 -23.02 -24.69
CA ARG A 25 -0.88 -21.71 -25.03
C ARG A 25 -1.20 -20.95 -23.75
N LEU A 26 -0.20 -20.30 -23.20
CA LEU A 26 -0.41 -19.26 -22.20
C LEU A 26 -1.18 -18.12 -22.87
N GLY A 27 -2.41 -17.88 -22.40
CA GLY A 27 -3.12 -16.65 -22.71
C GLY A 27 -2.40 -15.49 -22.05
N THR A 28 -2.14 -14.43 -22.82
CA THR A 28 -1.74 -13.14 -22.27
C THR A 28 -3.01 -12.29 -22.13
N ALA A 29 -3.44 -12.04 -20.90
CA ALA A 29 -4.43 -11.02 -20.59
C ALA A 29 -3.74 -9.96 -19.72
N ALA A 30 -3.72 -8.73 -20.21
CA ALA A 30 -3.31 -7.57 -19.43
C ALA A 30 -4.25 -6.43 -19.78
N SER A 31 -5.16 -6.12 -18.87
CA SER A 31 -5.96 -4.90 -18.89
C SER A 31 -5.67 -4.13 -17.61
N ALA A 32 -5.86 -2.81 -17.64
CA ALA A 32 -6.00 -2.07 -16.39
C ALA A 32 -7.19 -2.63 -15.62
N SER A 33 -7.13 -2.64 -14.28
CA SER A 33 -8.29 -2.97 -13.45
C SER A 33 -9.42 -2.00 -13.83
N THR A 34 -10.42 -2.52 -14.53
CA THR A 34 -11.60 -1.77 -14.95
C THR A 34 -12.49 -1.50 -13.72
N ILE A 35 -13.55 -0.72 -13.91
CA ILE A 35 -14.48 -0.43 -12.81
C ILE A 35 -15.21 -1.72 -12.36
N GLU A 36 -15.52 -2.62 -13.29
CA GLU A 36 -16.10 -3.93 -12.99
C GLU A 36 -15.11 -4.88 -12.28
N ASP A 37 -13.83 -4.89 -12.68
CA ASP A 37 -12.79 -5.66 -11.97
C ASP A 37 -12.63 -5.14 -10.53
N ARG A 38 -12.58 -3.81 -10.34
CA ARG A 38 -12.51 -3.18 -9.02
C ARG A 38 -13.72 -3.56 -8.16
N TYR A 39 -14.91 -3.65 -8.74
CA TYR A 39 -16.12 -4.05 -8.03
C TYR A 39 -16.08 -5.51 -7.56
N VAL A 40 -15.52 -6.42 -8.36
CA VAL A 40 -15.32 -7.82 -7.97
C VAL A 40 -14.24 -7.97 -6.89
N ILE A 41 -13.13 -7.23 -7.02
CA ILE A 41 -12.00 -7.26 -6.08
C ILE A 41 -12.36 -6.61 -4.74
N GLY A 42 -13.05 -5.47 -4.78
CA GLY A 42 -13.34 -4.61 -3.64
C GLY A 42 -12.21 -3.64 -3.31
N GLU A 43 -12.18 -3.22 -2.05
CA GLU A 43 -11.10 -2.37 -1.52
C GLU A 43 -9.75 -3.08 -1.57
N ALA A 44 -8.70 -2.30 -1.83
CA ALA A 44 -7.35 -2.84 -1.84
C ALA A 44 -6.93 -3.29 -0.43
N ALA A 45 -6.33 -4.48 -0.34
CA ALA A 45 -5.80 -4.97 0.92
C ALA A 45 -4.66 -4.08 1.44
N PRO A 46 -4.60 -3.83 2.76
CA PRO A 46 -3.52 -3.05 3.35
C PRO A 46 -2.20 -3.81 3.27
N TYR A 47 -1.09 -3.05 3.21
CA TYR A 47 0.23 -3.61 3.46
C TYR A 47 0.58 -3.41 4.94
N ALA A 48 0.85 -4.50 5.66
CA ALA A 48 1.27 -4.44 7.06
C ALA A 48 2.82 -4.37 7.14
N PRO A 49 3.44 -3.19 7.35
CA PRO A 49 4.89 -3.07 7.39
C PRO A 49 5.51 -3.77 8.61
N ASP A 50 6.73 -4.27 8.45
CA ASP A 50 7.55 -4.75 9.55
C ASP A 50 8.24 -3.59 10.26
N LEU A 51 7.60 -3.12 11.33
CA LEU A 51 8.08 -1.97 12.09
C LEU A 51 9.33 -2.29 12.94
N ALA A 52 9.68 -3.56 13.11
CA ALA A 52 10.85 -3.99 13.86
C ALA A 52 12.14 -4.01 13.03
N LEU A 53 12.06 -3.85 11.70
CA LEU A 53 13.25 -3.89 10.83
C LEU A 53 14.29 -2.83 11.17
N ALA A 54 13.87 -1.62 11.55
CA ALA A 54 14.77 -0.54 11.91
C ALA A 54 15.67 -0.89 13.12
N ALA A 55 15.14 -1.65 14.09
CA ALA A 55 15.93 -2.11 15.24
C ALA A 55 17.03 -3.11 14.83
N ARG A 56 16.94 -3.68 13.63
CA ARG A 56 17.88 -4.66 13.07
C ARG A 56 18.89 -4.03 12.11
N ASP A 57 18.93 -2.72 11.96
CA ASP A 57 19.80 -2.05 10.97
C ASP A 57 21.27 -2.50 11.06
N GLY A 58 21.84 -2.56 12.27
CA GLY A 58 23.22 -3.04 12.45
C GLY A 58 23.45 -4.49 12.03
N GLU A 59 22.46 -5.38 12.23
CA GLU A 59 22.52 -6.77 11.73
C GLU A 59 22.40 -6.81 10.20
N LEU A 60 21.43 -6.09 9.66
CA LEU A 60 21.12 -6.05 8.23
C LEU A 60 22.30 -5.47 7.43
N GLU A 61 22.98 -4.45 7.94
CA GLU A 61 24.19 -3.88 7.32
C GLU A 61 25.30 -4.94 7.16
N GLN A 62 25.49 -5.77 8.18
CA GLN A 62 26.61 -6.71 8.26
C GLN A 62 26.30 -8.08 7.65
N SER A 63 25.01 -8.47 7.58
CA SER A 63 24.59 -9.81 7.16
C SER A 63 23.80 -9.80 5.85
N ILE A 64 24.34 -10.45 4.82
CA ILE A 64 23.62 -10.66 3.54
C ILE A 64 22.46 -11.63 3.73
N ALA A 65 22.64 -12.66 4.55
CA ALA A 65 21.60 -13.64 4.84
C ALA A 65 20.39 -12.99 5.52
N ALA A 66 20.61 -12.12 6.51
CA ALA A 66 19.55 -11.40 7.21
C ALA A 66 18.77 -10.47 6.26
N ARG A 67 19.49 -9.74 5.37
CA ARG A 67 18.85 -8.91 4.33
C ARG A 67 17.99 -9.73 3.38
N ARG A 68 18.46 -10.90 2.93
CA ARG A 68 17.69 -11.80 2.06
C ARG A 68 16.44 -12.31 2.77
N GLN A 69 16.55 -12.70 4.03
CA GLN A 69 15.41 -13.14 4.82
C GLN A 69 14.37 -12.01 4.97
N ALA A 70 14.80 -10.79 5.32
CA ALA A 70 13.92 -9.63 5.42
C ALA A 70 13.24 -9.32 4.07
N ALA A 71 13.97 -9.40 2.96
CA ALA A 71 13.40 -9.22 1.62
C ALA A 71 12.34 -10.28 1.29
N TRP A 72 12.58 -11.55 1.62
CA TRP A 72 11.59 -12.61 1.41
C TRP A 72 10.34 -12.43 2.26
N GLN A 73 10.48 -11.98 3.50
CA GLN A 73 9.32 -11.65 4.35
C GLN A 73 8.49 -10.48 3.79
N ILE A 74 9.12 -9.51 3.10
CA ILE A 74 8.39 -8.45 2.38
C ILE A 74 7.60 -9.05 1.21
N VAL A 75 8.24 -9.93 0.43
CA VAL A 75 7.58 -10.62 -0.70
C VAL A 75 6.41 -11.48 -0.24
N GLU A 76 6.55 -12.22 0.86
CA GLU A 76 5.46 -13.01 1.45
C GLU A 76 4.24 -12.15 1.81
N ARG A 77 4.45 -10.98 2.43
CA ARG A 77 3.35 -10.04 2.77
C ARG A 77 2.66 -9.50 1.52
N VAL A 78 3.45 -9.18 0.49
CA VAL A 78 2.95 -8.70 -0.80
C VAL A 78 2.13 -9.76 -1.54
N LEU A 79 2.50 -11.03 -1.40
CA LEU A 79 1.84 -12.18 -2.04
C LEU A 79 0.77 -12.83 -1.17
N ALA A 80 0.50 -12.30 0.03
CA ALA A 80 -0.50 -12.84 0.93
C ALA A 80 -1.86 -12.96 0.22
N PRO A 81 -2.56 -14.09 0.36
CA PRO A 81 -3.84 -14.30 -0.34
C PRO A 81 -4.91 -13.37 0.24
N VAL A 82 -5.63 -12.71 -0.65
CA VAL A 82 -6.76 -11.83 -0.36
C VAL A 82 -7.98 -12.38 -1.09
N PRO A 83 -9.11 -12.63 -0.40
CA PRO A 83 -10.32 -13.09 -1.05
C PRO A 83 -10.91 -11.99 -1.94
N PHE A 84 -11.59 -12.38 -3.01
CA PHE A 84 -12.44 -11.44 -3.74
C PHE A 84 -13.62 -10.97 -2.87
N SER A 85 -14.08 -9.75 -3.10
CA SER A 85 -15.26 -9.22 -2.43
C SER A 85 -16.57 -9.83 -2.94
N GLU A 86 -16.60 -10.32 -4.19
CA GLU A 86 -17.77 -10.94 -4.83
C GLU A 86 -18.09 -12.33 -4.23
N PRO A 87 -19.19 -12.47 -3.46
CA PRO A 87 -19.51 -13.71 -2.75
C PRO A 87 -19.77 -14.89 -3.69
N ALA A 88 -20.32 -14.67 -4.89
CA ALA A 88 -20.61 -15.73 -5.83
C ALA A 88 -19.33 -16.41 -6.35
N LEU A 89 -18.24 -15.66 -6.53
CA LEU A 89 -16.94 -16.21 -6.92
C LEU A 89 -16.28 -16.95 -5.76
N VAL A 90 -16.36 -16.40 -4.54
CA VAL A 90 -15.88 -17.07 -3.33
C VAL A 90 -16.61 -18.40 -3.09
N GLN A 91 -17.93 -18.43 -3.28
CA GLN A 91 -18.72 -19.64 -3.17
C GLN A 91 -18.37 -20.67 -4.26
N ARG A 92 -18.07 -20.21 -5.47
CA ARG A 92 -17.78 -21.06 -6.64
C ARG A 92 -16.39 -21.71 -6.56
N PHE A 93 -15.36 -20.93 -6.23
CA PHE A 93 -13.96 -21.38 -6.28
C PHE A 93 -13.36 -21.65 -4.89
N GLY A 94 -14.06 -21.32 -3.80
CA GLY A 94 -13.59 -21.61 -2.44
C GLY A 94 -12.28 -20.93 -2.12
N VAL A 95 -11.29 -21.69 -1.64
CA VAL A 95 -9.95 -21.18 -1.27
C VAL A 95 -9.16 -20.64 -2.46
N ASP A 96 -9.47 -21.12 -3.67
CA ASP A 96 -8.85 -20.66 -4.91
C ASP A 96 -9.44 -19.32 -5.38
N ALA A 97 -10.50 -18.82 -4.71
CA ALA A 97 -11.06 -17.50 -4.91
C ALA A 97 -10.24 -16.39 -4.21
N SER A 98 -8.93 -16.41 -4.41
CA SER A 98 -8.03 -15.41 -3.84
C SER A 98 -7.06 -14.87 -4.87
N LEU A 99 -6.63 -13.63 -4.65
CA LEU A 99 -5.58 -12.98 -5.40
C LEU A 99 -4.43 -12.60 -4.46
N PRO A 100 -3.19 -12.49 -4.95
CA PRO A 100 -2.11 -11.89 -4.18
C PRO A 100 -2.49 -10.48 -3.73
N ALA A 101 -2.12 -10.08 -2.52
CA ALA A 101 -2.51 -8.77 -1.96
C ALA A 101 -2.21 -7.60 -2.90
N TRP A 102 -1.07 -7.61 -3.58
CA TRP A 102 -0.73 -6.55 -4.53
C TRP A 102 -1.58 -6.49 -5.80
N HIS A 103 -2.23 -7.59 -6.21
CA HIS A 103 -3.21 -7.55 -7.31
C HIS A 103 -4.47 -6.76 -6.88
N SER A 104 -4.76 -6.67 -5.58
CA SER A 104 -5.89 -5.87 -5.09
C SER A 104 -5.58 -4.36 -5.09
N TRP A 105 -4.30 -3.99 -5.15
CA TRP A 105 -3.84 -2.63 -4.98
C TRP A 105 -4.27 -1.70 -6.12
N TYR A 106 -4.19 -0.41 -5.85
CA TYR A 106 -4.72 0.61 -6.74
C TYR A 106 -3.80 0.85 -7.94
N ALA A 107 -4.40 1.12 -9.10
CA ALA A 107 -3.71 1.51 -10.31
C ALA A 107 -3.99 2.99 -10.65
N LYS A 108 -3.41 3.47 -11.76
CA LYS A 108 -3.64 4.84 -12.26
C LYS A 108 -5.12 5.18 -12.42
N ASP A 109 -5.94 4.24 -12.88
CA ASP A 109 -7.35 4.49 -13.15
C ASP A 109 -8.16 4.62 -11.84
N ASP A 110 -7.77 3.86 -10.80
CA ASP A 110 -8.30 4.06 -9.45
C ASP A 110 -7.92 5.44 -8.91
N PHE A 111 -6.65 5.86 -9.06
CA PHE A 111 -6.22 7.21 -8.67
C PHE A 111 -7.11 8.26 -9.34
N GLU A 112 -7.28 8.19 -10.66
CA GLU A 112 -8.05 9.18 -11.39
C GLU A 112 -9.52 9.22 -10.94
N ARG A 113 -10.14 8.06 -10.73
CA ARG A 113 -11.54 7.96 -10.32
C ARG A 113 -11.74 8.47 -8.89
N VAL A 114 -10.91 8.05 -7.95
CA VAL A 114 -10.94 8.51 -6.56
C VAL A 114 -10.68 10.02 -6.51
N PHE A 115 -9.58 10.49 -7.11
CA PHE A 115 -9.19 11.90 -7.07
C PHE A 115 -10.25 12.80 -7.69
N LYS A 116 -10.76 12.47 -8.88
CA LYS A 116 -11.79 13.29 -9.56
C LYS A 116 -13.08 13.36 -8.73
N THR A 117 -13.47 12.27 -8.09
CA THR A 117 -14.65 12.22 -7.21
C THR A 117 -14.45 13.14 -6.02
N LEU A 118 -13.40 12.91 -5.22
CA LEU A 118 -13.12 13.71 -4.02
C LEU A 118 -12.92 15.20 -4.35
N TYR A 119 -12.17 15.52 -5.41
CA TYR A 119 -11.91 16.90 -5.82
C TYR A 119 -13.16 17.62 -6.37
N ARG A 120 -14.10 16.88 -6.97
CA ARG A 120 -15.40 17.42 -7.38
C ARG A 120 -16.22 17.77 -6.14
N ASP A 121 -16.24 16.88 -5.15
CA ASP A 121 -17.08 16.94 -3.96
C ASP A 121 -16.67 18.06 -2.99
N LEU A 122 -15.41 18.53 -3.06
CA LEU A 122 -14.97 19.76 -2.38
C LEU A 122 -15.78 21.01 -2.75
N GLY A 123 -16.44 21.02 -3.91
CA GLY A 123 -17.11 22.20 -4.44
C GLY A 123 -16.15 23.37 -4.74
N PRO A 124 -16.68 24.54 -5.16
CA PRO A 124 -15.84 25.69 -5.53
C PRO A 124 -15.01 26.25 -4.36
N GLU A 125 -15.60 26.35 -3.16
CA GLU A 125 -14.93 26.91 -1.98
C GLU A 125 -13.83 25.99 -1.46
N GLY A 126 -14.10 24.69 -1.31
CA GLY A 126 -13.09 23.72 -0.90
C GLY A 126 -11.93 23.63 -1.89
N ARG A 127 -12.20 23.69 -3.20
CA ARG A 127 -11.15 23.77 -4.22
C ARG A 127 -10.33 25.06 -4.18
N ALA A 128 -10.96 26.20 -3.87
CA ALA A 128 -10.24 27.46 -3.70
C ALA A 128 -9.35 27.44 -2.45
N ALA A 129 -9.83 26.85 -1.36
CA ALA A 129 -9.12 26.71 -0.10
C ALA A 129 -8.08 25.57 -0.10
N ARG A 130 -8.06 24.72 -1.14
CA ARG A 130 -7.26 23.49 -1.19
C ARG A 130 -7.50 22.59 0.03
N ALA A 131 -8.77 22.42 0.37
CA ALA A 131 -9.21 21.57 1.48
C ALA A 131 -8.68 20.13 1.36
N PRO A 132 -8.42 19.44 2.49
CA PRO A 132 -7.96 18.06 2.49
C PRO A 132 -8.98 17.12 1.83
N LEU A 133 -8.50 16.01 1.26
CA LEU A 133 -9.33 14.97 0.65
C LEU A 133 -9.44 13.76 1.58
N ASP A 134 -10.66 13.28 1.81
CA ASP A 134 -10.93 12.05 2.55
C ASP A 134 -10.71 10.83 1.64
N VAL A 135 -9.49 10.30 1.66
CA VAL A 135 -9.10 9.16 0.83
C VAL A 135 -9.76 7.86 1.24
N THR A 136 -10.11 7.70 2.52
CA THR A 136 -10.79 6.49 3.02
C THR A 136 -12.19 6.41 2.42
N ALA A 137 -12.95 7.51 2.49
CA ALA A 137 -14.25 7.60 1.83
C ALA A 137 -14.13 7.42 0.30
N GLY A 138 -13.07 7.99 -0.30
CA GLY A 138 -12.80 7.84 -1.73
C GLY A 138 -12.53 6.40 -2.16
N PHE A 139 -11.77 5.63 -1.37
CA PHE A 139 -11.49 4.23 -1.65
C PHE A 139 -12.74 3.34 -1.49
N ALA A 140 -13.51 3.55 -0.42
CA ALA A 140 -14.78 2.86 -0.22
C ALA A 140 -15.76 3.12 -1.40
N ALA A 141 -15.91 4.38 -1.81
CA ALA A 141 -16.72 4.74 -2.97
C ALA A 141 -16.19 4.13 -4.28
N ASN A 142 -14.87 4.07 -4.45
CA ASN A 142 -14.24 3.48 -5.62
C ASN A 142 -14.48 1.97 -5.74
N ALA A 143 -14.54 1.25 -4.60
CA ALA A 143 -14.82 -0.18 -4.57
C ALA A 143 -16.24 -0.51 -5.07
N VAL A 144 -17.21 0.38 -4.86
CA VAL A 144 -18.60 0.20 -5.29
C VAL A 144 -19.00 1.09 -6.46
N ALA A 145 -18.06 1.75 -7.14
CA ALA A 145 -18.34 2.76 -8.16
C ALA A 145 -19.14 2.24 -9.36
N LEU A 146 -19.20 0.93 -9.58
CA LEU A 146 -20.02 0.30 -10.61
C LEU A 146 -21.52 0.53 -10.39
N ASP A 147 -21.97 0.68 -9.13
CA ASP A 147 -23.37 0.90 -8.78
C ASP A 147 -23.92 2.20 -9.39
N ASP A 148 -23.05 3.18 -9.59
CA ASP A 148 -23.37 4.49 -10.19
C ASP A 148 -23.20 4.51 -11.72
N ASP A 149 -22.72 3.44 -12.35
CA ASP A 149 -22.51 3.38 -13.80
C ASP A 149 -23.80 2.95 -14.53
N PRO A 150 -24.46 3.85 -15.29
CA PRO A 150 -25.70 3.52 -15.99
C PRO A 150 -25.53 2.46 -17.10
N ALA A 151 -24.29 2.15 -17.51
CA ALA A 151 -24.01 1.09 -18.46
C ALA A 151 -24.10 -0.31 -17.82
N TRP A 152 -24.09 -0.42 -16.50
CA TRP A 152 -24.05 -1.66 -15.73
C TRP A 152 -25.35 -1.89 -14.95
N SER A 153 -26.34 -2.48 -15.62
CA SER A 153 -27.54 -3.00 -14.92
C SER A 153 -27.18 -4.21 -14.03
N PRO A 154 -27.93 -4.48 -12.94
CA PRO A 154 -27.70 -5.66 -12.09
C PRO A 154 -27.60 -6.98 -12.88
N GLN A 155 -28.50 -7.22 -13.84
CA GLN A 155 -28.46 -8.42 -14.69
C GLN A 155 -27.15 -8.54 -15.49
N ARG A 156 -26.64 -7.41 -16.00
CA ARG A 156 -25.38 -7.39 -16.76
C ARG A 156 -24.19 -7.74 -15.87
N TYR A 157 -24.21 -7.27 -14.62
CA TYR A 157 -23.21 -7.64 -13.64
C TYR A 157 -23.31 -9.13 -13.27
N ASP A 158 -24.51 -9.64 -13.03
CA ASP A 158 -24.75 -11.07 -12.77
C ASP A 158 -24.24 -11.94 -13.93
N ASP A 159 -24.51 -11.53 -15.18
CA ASP A 159 -24.02 -12.23 -16.38
C ASP A 159 -22.48 -12.18 -16.48
N HIS A 160 -21.86 -11.06 -16.10
CA HIS A 160 -20.41 -10.90 -16.06
C HIS A 160 -19.78 -11.84 -15.02
N VAL A 161 -20.29 -11.85 -13.78
CA VAL A 161 -19.84 -12.75 -12.70
C VAL A 161 -20.07 -14.20 -13.09
N ALA A 162 -21.21 -14.53 -13.70
CA ALA A 162 -21.49 -15.87 -14.19
C ALA A 162 -20.47 -16.31 -15.25
N GLY A 163 -20.02 -15.39 -16.12
CA GLY A 163 -19.01 -15.63 -17.15
C GLY A 163 -17.60 -15.95 -16.64
N ILE A 164 -17.30 -15.65 -15.37
CA ILE A 164 -16.06 -16.05 -14.68
C ILE A 164 -16.25 -17.47 -14.13
N ASP A 165 -16.17 -18.45 -15.02
CA ASP A 165 -16.46 -19.87 -14.77
C ASP A 165 -15.22 -20.75 -14.63
N THR A 166 -14.01 -20.20 -14.85
CA THR A 166 -12.74 -20.90 -14.69
C THR A 166 -11.75 -20.12 -13.83
N LEU A 167 -10.81 -20.83 -13.20
CA LEU A 167 -9.71 -20.22 -12.46
C LEU A 167 -8.82 -19.33 -13.35
N ASP A 168 -8.65 -19.67 -14.64
CA ASP A 168 -7.89 -18.84 -15.58
C ASP A 168 -8.57 -17.47 -15.80
N LYS A 169 -9.90 -17.44 -15.91
CA LYS A 169 -10.65 -16.19 -16.04
C LYS A 169 -10.60 -15.40 -14.74
N LEU A 170 -10.74 -16.07 -13.60
CA LEU A 170 -10.63 -15.46 -12.27
C LEU A 170 -9.24 -14.81 -12.06
N ALA A 171 -8.18 -15.52 -12.43
CA ALA A 171 -6.80 -15.03 -12.36
C ALA A 171 -6.52 -13.87 -13.32
N GLY A 172 -7.37 -13.66 -14.33
CA GLY A 172 -7.29 -12.55 -15.27
C GLY A 172 -7.88 -11.24 -14.75
N ILE A 173 -8.60 -11.26 -13.62
CA ILE A 173 -9.23 -10.09 -13.01
C ILE A 173 -8.18 -9.22 -12.34
N GLY A 174 -8.25 -7.90 -12.56
CA GLY A 174 -7.64 -6.95 -11.61
C GLY A 174 -6.13 -6.78 -11.69
N GLY A 175 -5.47 -7.20 -12.76
CA GLY A 175 -4.03 -7.00 -12.89
C GLY A 175 -3.68 -5.50 -12.89
N ALA A 176 -2.95 -5.03 -11.87
CA ALA A 176 -2.26 -3.75 -11.96
C ALA A 176 -1.28 -3.83 -13.14
N SER A 177 -1.68 -3.30 -14.30
CA SER A 177 -1.07 -3.56 -15.62
C SER A 177 0.43 -3.29 -15.71
N ARG A 178 0.99 -2.55 -14.73
CA ARG A 178 2.42 -2.30 -14.61
C ARG A 178 2.86 -1.86 -13.22
N VAL A 179 2.05 -1.05 -12.55
CA VAL A 179 2.38 -0.46 -11.25
C VAL A 179 1.16 -0.53 -10.33
N GLY A 180 1.28 -1.25 -9.22
CA GLY A 180 0.31 -1.29 -8.14
C GLY A 180 0.76 -0.43 -6.97
N TYR A 181 -0.16 0.35 -6.41
CA TYR A 181 0.06 1.22 -5.26
C TYR A 181 -0.79 0.73 -4.10
N SER A 182 -0.14 0.33 -3.02
CA SER A 182 -0.83 0.04 -1.75
C SER A 182 -1.74 1.21 -1.32
N PRO A 183 -2.75 0.96 -0.47
CA PRO A 183 -3.61 2.01 0.08
C PRO A 183 -2.82 3.18 0.67
N GLY A 184 -1.78 2.92 1.47
CA GLY A 184 -0.91 3.96 2.04
C GLY A 184 -0.18 4.78 0.98
N ALA A 185 0.35 4.14 -0.07
CA ALA A 185 1.03 4.85 -1.16
C ALA A 185 0.05 5.71 -1.97
N MET A 186 -1.10 5.15 -2.35
CA MET A 186 -2.09 5.84 -3.14
C MET A 186 -2.74 6.99 -2.36
N GLY A 187 -3.08 6.75 -1.09
CA GLY A 187 -3.66 7.72 -0.19
C GLY A 187 -2.75 8.93 0.01
N HIS A 188 -1.46 8.69 0.28
CA HIS A 188 -0.46 9.76 0.42
C HIS A 188 -0.36 10.64 -0.83
N LEU A 189 -0.38 10.02 -2.01
CA LEU A 189 -0.34 10.75 -3.28
C LEU A 189 -1.57 11.63 -3.48
N ILE A 190 -2.76 11.14 -3.13
CA ILE A 190 -4.02 11.89 -3.25
C ILE A 190 -4.08 13.02 -2.21
N GLN A 191 -3.74 12.75 -0.95
CA GLN A 191 -3.73 13.76 0.12
C GLN A 191 -2.73 14.88 -0.14
N SER A 192 -1.59 14.56 -0.78
CA SER A 192 -0.54 15.52 -1.12
C SER A 192 -0.91 16.49 -2.26
N TYR A 193 -2.09 16.40 -2.88
CA TYR A 193 -2.41 17.12 -4.12
C TYR A 193 -2.22 18.65 -4.04
N ALA A 194 -2.55 19.26 -2.89
CA ALA A 194 -2.41 20.70 -2.70
C ALA A 194 -0.95 21.12 -2.78
N LYS A 195 -0.06 20.34 -2.15
CA LYS A 195 1.38 20.57 -2.14
C LYS A 195 2.04 20.19 -3.46
N GLN A 196 1.57 19.13 -4.12
CA GLN A 196 2.00 18.79 -5.48
C GLN A 196 1.70 19.91 -6.47
N ASP A 197 0.51 20.53 -6.40
CA ASP A 197 0.17 21.66 -7.26
C ASP A 197 1.01 22.90 -6.93
N ALA A 198 1.23 23.20 -5.65
CA ALA A 198 2.13 24.27 -5.23
C ALA A 198 3.56 24.04 -5.75
N CYS A 199 4.09 22.83 -5.62
CA CYS A 199 5.41 22.45 -6.15
C CYS A 199 5.48 22.62 -7.68
N ARG A 200 4.47 22.16 -8.41
CA ARG A 200 4.44 22.25 -9.88
C ARG A 200 4.32 23.68 -10.40
N THR A 201 3.76 24.59 -9.60
CA THR A 201 3.56 26.01 -9.96
C THR A 201 4.66 26.92 -9.42
N ALA A 202 5.42 26.46 -8.41
CA ALA A 202 6.58 27.15 -7.88
C ALA A 202 7.80 27.03 -8.80
N ALA A 203 8.85 27.81 -8.49
CA ALA A 203 10.15 27.63 -9.12
C ALA A 203 10.76 26.29 -8.66
N ASP A 204 11.53 25.65 -9.54
CA ASP A 204 12.24 24.43 -9.21
C ASP A 204 13.12 24.63 -7.96
N PRO A 205 13.02 23.74 -6.95
CA PRO A 205 13.88 23.82 -5.78
C PRO A 205 15.34 23.59 -6.18
N ASP A 206 16.28 24.16 -5.41
CA ASP A 206 17.70 23.82 -5.57
C ASP A 206 17.89 22.31 -5.32
N ARG A 207 18.32 21.60 -6.36
CA ARG A 207 18.55 20.14 -6.35
C ARG A 207 19.54 19.65 -5.29
N PHE A 208 20.28 20.55 -4.65
CA PHE A 208 21.22 20.23 -3.57
C PHE A 208 20.81 20.80 -2.22
N ALA A 209 19.69 21.51 -2.13
CA ALA A 209 19.15 21.92 -0.84
C ALA A 209 18.72 20.68 -0.05
N PHE A 210 18.96 20.71 1.26
CA PHE A 210 18.36 19.75 2.16
C PHE A 210 16.84 20.00 2.23
N ASP A 211 16.05 18.93 2.32
CA ASP A 211 14.63 19.07 2.59
C ASP A 211 14.43 19.85 3.89
N PRO A 212 13.55 20.86 3.91
CA PRO A 212 13.23 21.57 5.15
C PRO A 212 12.63 20.57 6.15
N VAL A 213 12.85 20.79 7.44
CA VAL A 213 12.22 20.02 8.51
C VAL A 213 11.04 20.84 9.02
N ARG A 214 9.86 20.22 9.08
CA ARG A 214 8.70 20.84 9.74
C ARG A 214 8.82 20.58 11.24
N GLU A 215 8.84 21.64 12.03
CA GLU A 215 8.92 21.54 13.48
C GLU A 215 7.72 20.77 14.07
N PRO A 216 7.93 19.94 15.11
CA PRO A 216 6.86 19.27 15.82
C PRO A 216 5.82 20.27 16.32
N HIS A 217 4.54 19.93 16.19
CA HIS A 217 3.46 20.72 16.75
C HIS A 217 2.42 19.83 17.44
N ALA A 218 1.70 20.42 18.40
CA ALA A 218 0.64 19.73 19.11
C ALA A 218 -0.57 19.52 18.20
N VAL A 219 -1.11 18.32 18.22
CA VAL A 219 -2.31 17.91 17.50
C VAL A 219 -3.29 17.28 18.49
N THR A 220 -4.57 17.62 18.31
CA THR A 220 -5.68 16.98 19.01
C THR A 220 -6.64 16.47 17.94
N GLN A 221 -6.72 15.16 17.77
CA GLN A 221 -7.70 14.52 16.89
C GLN A 221 -8.95 14.18 17.69
N ARG A 222 -10.11 14.28 17.05
CA ARG A 222 -11.40 13.88 17.61
C ARG A 222 -12.17 13.05 16.61
N GLU A 223 -12.68 11.91 17.05
CA GLU A 223 -13.47 11.01 16.21
C GLU A 223 -14.66 10.47 17.01
N ALA A 224 -15.85 10.50 16.42
CA ALA A 224 -17.02 9.86 17.00
C ALA A 224 -17.14 8.44 16.46
N LEU A 225 -17.24 7.46 17.36
CA LEU A 225 -17.22 6.04 17.04
C LEU A 225 -18.47 5.37 17.59
N GLU A 226 -19.10 4.53 16.78
CA GLU A 226 -20.09 3.55 17.22
C GLU A 226 -19.40 2.19 17.33
N VAL A 227 -19.60 1.50 18.45
CA VAL A 227 -18.99 0.20 18.73
C VAL A 227 -20.10 -0.76 19.16
N GLY A 228 -20.22 -1.88 18.47
CA GLY A 228 -21.16 -2.95 18.80
C GLY A 228 -20.75 -3.76 20.03
N GLU A 229 -21.69 -4.51 20.59
CA GLU A 229 -21.41 -5.47 21.67
C GLU A 229 -20.46 -6.56 21.17
N CYS A 230 -19.43 -6.87 21.97
CA CYS A 230 -18.33 -7.76 21.64
C CYS A 230 -17.54 -7.35 20.38
N GLU A 231 -17.65 -6.11 19.91
CA GLU A 231 -16.84 -5.57 18.81
C GLU A 231 -15.56 -4.95 19.36
N LEU A 232 -14.42 -5.27 18.73
CA LEU A 232 -13.15 -4.55 18.93
C LEU A 232 -12.92 -3.61 17.75
N ARG A 233 -13.19 -2.32 17.93
CA ARG A 233 -13.02 -1.29 16.92
C ARG A 233 -11.62 -0.68 17.02
N ILE A 234 -10.80 -0.86 16.00
CA ILE A 234 -9.43 -0.32 15.95
C ILE A 234 -9.40 1.04 15.25
N VAL A 235 -8.66 1.98 15.83
CA VAL A 235 -8.41 3.33 15.32
C VAL A 235 -6.90 3.55 15.18
N GLY A 236 -6.50 4.20 14.10
CA GLY A 236 -5.10 4.52 13.80
C GLY A 236 -4.44 3.57 12.78
N PRO A 237 -3.10 3.61 12.67
CA PRO A 237 -2.18 4.25 13.62
C PRO A 237 -2.11 5.77 13.48
N VAL A 238 -1.94 6.47 14.61
CA VAL A 238 -1.43 7.87 14.60
C VAL A 238 0.09 7.84 14.70
N GLN A 239 0.78 8.71 13.93
CA GLN A 239 2.24 8.84 14.02
C GLN A 239 2.60 9.90 15.07
N ALA A 240 2.84 9.44 16.30
CA ALA A 240 3.17 10.32 17.41
C ALA A 240 4.68 10.50 17.55
N GLY A 241 5.10 11.75 17.62
CA GLY A 241 6.49 12.11 17.92
C GLY A 241 6.85 11.91 19.37
N ARG A 242 8.08 12.32 19.70
CA ARG A 242 8.56 12.30 21.08
C ARG A 242 7.69 13.21 21.95
N GLY A 243 7.13 12.64 23.00
CA GLY A 243 6.22 13.32 23.93
C GLY A 243 5.22 12.34 24.52
N ASP A 244 4.22 12.82 25.23
CA ASP A 244 3.12 11.97 25.70
C ASP A 244 2.00 11.91 24.64
N VAL A 245 1.42 10.73 24.49
CA VAL A 245 0.19 10.48 23.75
C VAL A 245 -0.89 10.22 24.78
N VAL A 246 -1.87 11.13 24.82
CA VAL A 246 -3.00 11.08 25.73
C VAL A 246 -4.23 10.72 24.92
N VAL A 247 -4.84 9.60 25.25
CA VAL A 247 -6.08 9.11 24.62
C VAL A 247 -7.18 9.17 25.66
N THR A 248 -8.28 9.82 25.32
CA THR A 248 -9.47 9.90 26.18
C THR A 248 -10.70 9.62 25.37
N THR A 249 -11.65 8.89 25.93
CA THR A 249 -13.00 8.76 25.38
C THR A 249 -14.00 9.40 26.30
N THR A 250 -15.08 9.92 25.72
CA THR A 250 -16.28 10.31 26.47
C THR A 250 -17.52 9.82 25.74
N GLY A 251 -18.53 9.28 26.43
CA GLY A 251 -19.70 8.77 25.71
C GLY A 251 -20.72 7.97 26.52
N GLU A 252 -21.39 7.04 25.82
CA GLU A 252 -22.43 6.17 26.36
C GLU A 252 -22.14 4.69 26.06
N GLY A 253 -22.60 3.81 26.94
CA GLY A 253 -22.30 2.38 26.92
C GLY A 253 -21.12 2.01 27.82
N ASP A 254 -20.73 0.74 27.74
CA ASP A 254 -19.59 0.16 28.46
C ASP A 254 -18.52 -0.20 27.41
N LEU A 255 -17.53 0.69 27.27
CA LEU A 255 -16.51 0.64 26.23
C LEU A 255 -15.12 0.68 26.87
N ASP A 256 -14.34 -0.37 26.67
CA ASP A 256 -12.96 -0.44 27.16
C ASP A 256 -11.99 0.17 26.16
N LEU A 257 -10.99 0.91 26.65
CA LEU A 257 -9.90 1.50 25.88
C LEU A 257 -8.61 0.67 25.98
N TYR A 258 -8.06 0.31 24.83
CA TYR A 258 -6.75 -0.34 24.70
C TYR A 258 -5.84 0.46 23.77
N VAL A 259 -4.61 0.72 24.17
CA VAL A 259 -3.63 1.46 23.36
C VAL A 259 -2.30 0.73 23.30
N ARG A 260 -1.69 0.69 22.12
CA ARG A 260 -0.42 -0.01 21.89
C ARG A 260 0.44 0.67 20.84
N ARG A 261 1.74 0.73 21.10
CA ARG A 261 2.77 1.20 20.18
C ARG A 261 3.19 0.08 19.24
N GLY A 262 3.29 0.39 17.96
CA GLY A 262 3.91 -0.48 16.95
C GLY A 262 3.05 -1.63 16.43
N ALA A 263 1.86 -1.87 16.97
CA ALA A 263 0.91 -2.85 16.44
C ALA A 263 -0.51 -2.61 16.98
N PRO A 264 -1.56 -3.06 16.29
CA PRO A 264 -2.91 -3.06 16.85
C PRO A 264 -2.96 -3.78 18.20
N PRO A 265 -3.63 -3.22 19.21
CA PRO A 265 -3.84 -3.89 20.48
C PRO A 265 -4.83 -5.05 20.35
N THR A 266 -4.74 -5.99 21.29
CA THR A 266 -5.82 -6.94 21.59
C THR A 266 -6.22 -6.76 23.04
N THR A 267 -7.32 -7.39 23.47
CA THR A 267 -7.75 -7.39 24.88
C THR A 267 -6.73 -8.04 25.83
N GLU A 268 -5.76 -8.78 25.29
CA GLU A 268 -4.68 -9.44 26.04
C GLU A 268 -3.29 -8.79 25.84
N ASN A 269 -3.12 -7.96 24.81
CA ASN A 269 -1.83 -7.40 24.43
C ASN A 269 -1.94 -5.91 24.12
N PHE A 270 -1.54 -5.09 25.08
CA PHE A 270 -1.64 -3.63 25.08
C PHE A 270 -0.49 -3.04 25.89
N ASP A 271 -0.14 -1.79 25.62
CA ASP A 271 0.84 -1.04 26.43
C ASP A 271 0.13 -0.22 27.51
N CYS A 272 -1.13 0.15 27.27
CA CYS A 272 -1.95 0.91 28.19
C CYS A 272 -3.44 0.55 27.98
N ARG A 273 -4.20 0.51 29.08
CA ARG A 273 -5.60 0.08 29.15
C ARG A 273 -6.36 0.95 30.14
N SER A 274 -7.65 1.14 29.88
CA SER A 274 -8.63 1.65 30.84
C SER A 274 -9.98 0.96 30.53
N ASP A 275 -10.62 0.38 31.54
CA ASP A 275 -11.73 -0.59 31.43
C ASP A 275 -12.74 -0.41 32.58
N GLY A 276 -13.19 0.82 32.80
CA GLY A 276 -14.24 1.13 33.75
C GLY A 276 -15.61 0.66 33.25
N ASP A 277 -16.63 0.78 34.10
CA ASP A 277 -18.01 0.37 33.76
C ASP A 277 -18.74 1.38 32.83
N ALA A 278 -18.02 2.22 32.09
CA ALA A 278 -18.56 3.33 31.28
C ALA A 278 -17.66 3.64 30.06
N ALA A 279 -18.18 4.39 29.09
CA ALA A 279 -17.40 4.80 27.91
C ALA A 279 -16.38 5.94 28.16
N ASP A 280 -16.28 6.45 29.39
CA ASP A 280 -15.36 7.52 29.77
C ASP A 280 -14.00 6.95 30.20
N GLU A 281 -13.09 6.76 29.25
CA GLU A 281 -11.79 6.11 29.48
C GLU A 281 -10.62 7.05 29.25
N ALA A 282 -9.48 6.78 29.92
CA ALA A 282 -8.28 7.59 29.75
C ALA A 282 -7.00 6.76 29.82
N CYS A 283 -6.10 6.98 28.88
CA CYS A 283 -4.83 6.29 28.77
C CYS A 283 -3.73 7.25 28.33
N SER A 284 -2.53 7.13 28.93
CA SER A 284 -1.37 7.93 28.56
C SER A 284 -0.13 7.06 28.44
N LEU A 285 0.61 7.21 27.35
CA LEU A 285 1.90 6.57 27.13
C LEU A 285 2.85 7.50 26.39
N ALA A 286 4.14 7.21 26.41
CA ALA A 286 5.09 7.94 25.58
C ALA A 286 4.83 7.64 24.08
N GLY A 287 4.81 8.69 23.26
CA GLY A 287 4.90 8.64 21.80
C GLY A 287 6.33 8.39 21.36
N GLU A 288 6.49 7.75 20.20
CA GLU A 288 7.73 7.45 19.47
C GLU A 288 7.39 6.46 18.33
N GLY A 289 6.59 6.93 17.36
CA GLY A 289 6.13 6.15 16.22
C GLY A 289 4.63 5.81 16.26
N PRO A 290 4.21 4.76 15.53
CA PRO A 290 2.80 4.46 15.34
C PRO A 290 2.13 4.01 16.64
N ILE A 291 1.05 4.70 17.02
CA ILE A 291 0.16 4.34 18.13
C ILE A 291 -1.17 3.85 17.58
N TYR A 292 -1.57 2.64 17.96
CA TYR A 292 -2.86 2.07 17.66
C TYR A 292 -3.75 2.15 18.90
N ILE A 293 -4.99 2.55 18.68
CA ILE A 293 -6.03 2.61 19.70
C ILE A 293 -7.08 1.55 19.34
N ALA A 294 -7.69 0.91 20.31
CA ALA A 294 -8.90 0.14 20.09
C ALA A 294 -9.91 0.39 21.21
N LEU A 295 -11.18 0.41 20.82
CA LEU A 295 -12.32 0.40 21.74
C LEU A 295 -12.99 -0.97 21.66
N PHE A 296 -13.21 -1.60 22.81
CA PHE A 296 -13.95 -2.84 22.89
C PHE A 296 -15.31 -2.59 23.53
N GLY A 297 -16.40 -2.98 22.86
CA GLY A 297 -17.74 -2.84 23.41
C GLY A 297 -18.11 -4.00 24.31
N ALA A 298 -17.97 -3.84 25.63
CA ALA A 298 -18.58 -4.78 26.58
C ALA A 298 -20.12 -4.74 26.45
N THR A 299 -20.66 -3.56 26.14
CA THR A 299 -21.99 -3.38 25.57
C THR A 299 -21.91 -2.47 24.33
N ALA A 300 -22.95 -2.48 23.48
CA ALA A 300 -22.99 -1.54 22.37
C ALA A 300 -23.05 -0.09 22.87
N GLY A 301 -22.26 0.79 22.27
CA GLY A 301 -22.09 2.16 22.75
C GLY A 301 -21.55 3.11 21.69
N ARG A 302 -21.44 4.38 22.08
CA ARG A 302 -20.85 5.44 21.26
C ARG A 302 -19.85 6.22 22.10
N ALA A 303 -18.67 6.47 21.54
CA ALA A 303 -17.63 7.29 22.16
C ALA A 303 -17.19 8.42 21.24
N ASP A 304 -17.01 9.61 21.80
CA ASP A 304 -16.16 10.66 21.24
C ASP A 304 -14.73 10.40 21.73
N LEU A 305 -13.88 9.91 20.84
CA LEU A 305 -12.47 9.64 21.06
C LEU A 305 -11.65 10.91 20.81
N GLU A 306 -10.85 11.32 21.77
CA GLU A 306 -9.85 12.38 21.65
C GLU A 306 -8.43 11.81 21.79
N ILE A 307 -7.55 12.16 20.85
CA ILE A 307 -6.15 11.74 20.83
C ILE A 307 -5.28 13.00 20.78
N ALA A 308 -4.59 13.31 21.86
CA ALA A 308 -3.66 14.43 21.97
C ALA A 308 -2.21 13.95 21.91
N TYR A 309 -1.42 14.50 21.00
CA TYR A 309 -0.01 14.13 20.82
C TYR A 309 0.77 15.27 20.14
N VAL A 310 2.10 15.16 20.15
CA VAL A 310 2.99 16.01 19.35
C VAL A 310 3.37 15.24 18.09
N THR A 311 3.31 15.87 16.91
CA THR A 311 3.71 15.21 15.66
C THR A 311 5.19 14.84 15.68
N GLU A 312 5.58 13.82 14.90
CA GLU A 312 6.99 13.60 14.56
C GLU A 312 7.54 14.83 13.81
N ASP A 313 8.85 15.05 13.93
CA ASP A 313 9.57 15.93 13.01
C ASP A 313 9.55 15.25 11.64
N VAL A 314 8.92 15.90 10.66
CA VAL A 314 8.79 15.33 9.33
C VAL A 314 9.69 16.11 8.40
N ARG A 315 10.54 15.41 7.63
CA ARG A 315 11.12 16.01 6.45
C ARG A 315 9.96 16.49 5.57
N ASP A 316 10.06 17.70 5.09
CA ASP A 316 9.01 18.37 4.35
C ASP A 316 9.40 18.42 2.87
N PRO A 317 9.38 17.28 2.14
CA PRO A 317 9.80 17.22 0.75
C PRO A 317 8.94 18.19 -0.06
N ALA A 318 9.53 18.92 -1.01
CA ALA A 318 8.86 20.04 -1.66
C ALA A 318 7.47 19.73 -2.25
N CYS A 319 7.25 18.49 -2.70
CA CYS A 319 6.07 18.12 -3.49
C CYS A 319 5.16 17.07 -2.83
N LEU A 320 5.46 16.59 -1.61
CA LEU A 320 4.62 15.64 -0.87
C LEU A 320 4.36 16.16 0.54
N ASP A 321 3.19 15.89 1.11
CA ASP A 321 2.87 16.32 2.46
C ASP A 321 3.47 15.38 3.51
N GLY A 322 4.80 15.45 3.64
CA GLY A 322 5.59 14.59 4.52
C GLY A 322 6.23 13.40 3.80
N GLU A 323 6.98 12.62 4.58
CA GLU A 323 7.57 11.36 4.14
C GLU A 323 6.48 10.34 3.76
N LEU A 324 6.81 9.39 2.90
CA LEU A 324 5.90 8.28 2.59
C LEU A 324 5.62 7.49 3.86
N PRO A 325 4.35 7.14 4.15
CA PRO A 325 4.04 6.35 5.32
C PRO A 325 4.64 4.95 5.21
N ARG A 326 4.82 4.26 6.34
CA ARG A 326 5.55 2.97 6.37
C ARG A 326 4.84 1.86 5.60
N ASP A 327 3.54 1.99 5.39
CA ASP A 327 2.71 1.09 4.60
C ASP A 327 2.67 1.46 3.09
N ALA A 328 3.31 2.56 2.68
CA ALA A 328 3.40 2.97 1.28
C ALA A 328 4.36 2.09 0.48
N VAL A 329 3.80 1.05 -0.12
CA VAL A 329 4.48 0.17 -1.07
C VAL A 329 3.99 0.42 -2.49
N VAL A 330 4.95 0.47 -3.42
CA VAL A 330 4.73 0.49 -4.86
C VAL A 330 5.37 -0.75 -5.46
N ILE A 331 4.59 -1.53 -6.19
CA ILE A 331 5.08 -2.70 -6.91
C ILE A 331 5.04 -2.40 -8.39
N LYS A 332 6.18 -2.57 -9.03
CA LYS A 332 6.28 -2.59 -10.49
C LYS A 332 6.63 -4.01 -10.91
N ALA A 333 5.64 -4.74 -11.41
CA ALA A 333 5.81 -6.09 -11.91
C ALA A 333 5.76 -6.08 -13.45
N ASP A 334 6.64 -6.87 -14.06
CA ASP A 334 6.63 -7.15 -15.50
C ASP A 334 6.78 -8.66 -15.64
N TRP A 335 5.83 -9.30 -16.31
CA TRP A 335 5.85 -10.74 -16.55
C TRP A 335 6.54 -10.99 -17.87
N ARG A 336 7.75 -11.55 -17.81
CA ARG A 336 8.47 -11.98 -19.00
C ARG A 336 8.54 -13.48 -19.05
N ARG A 337 8.48 -14.01 -20.27
CA ARG A 337 8.80 -15.41 -20.51
C ARG A 337 10.24 -15.63 -20.04
N GLN A 338 10.44 -16.53 -19.09
CA GLN A 338 11.77 -16.92 -18.68
C GLN A 338 12.40 -17.70 -19.83
N PHE A 339 13.38 -17.11 -20.50
CA PHE A 339 14.25 -17.82 -21.42
C PHE A 339 15.42 -18.35 -20.60
N THR A 340 15.31 -19.58 -20.11
CA THR A 340 16.40 -20.27 -19.43
C THR A 340 17.64 -20.29 -20.34
N GLY A 341 18.72 -19.63 -19.91
CA GLY A 341 19.98 -19.50 -20.64
C GLY A 341 20.13 -18.22 -21.49
N GLU A 342 19.18 -17.29 -21.46
CA GLU A 342 19.40 -15.93 -22.01
C GLU A 342 20.05 -15.03 -20.96
N VAL A 343 21.13 -14.38 -21.37
CA VAL A 343 21.84 -13.37 -20.60
C VAL A 343 21.13 -12.02 -20.67
N LEU A 344 21.05 -11.32 -19.54
CA LEU A 344 20.56 -9.94 -19.45
C LEU A 344 21.69 -8.94 -19.75
N PRO A 345 21.42 -7.84 -20.47
CA PRO A 345 22.40 -6.79 -20.67
C PRO A 345 22.72 -6.10 -19.33
N THR A 346 24.00 -5.85 -19.09
CA THR A 346 24.48 -5.01 -17.98
C THR A 346 24.79 -3.60 -18.49
N TYR A 347 24.61 -2.59 -17.66
CA TYR A 347 24.81 -1.19 -18.01
C TYR A 347 25.81 -0.52 -17.07
N ASP A 348 26.71 0.29 -17.61
CA ASP A 348 27.63 1.11 -16.80
C ASP A 348 26.86 2.29 -16.20
N THR A 349 26.61 2.24 -14.90
CA THR A 349 25.96 3.32 -14.14
C THR A 349 26.96 4.17 -13.36
N SER A 350 28.23 4.22 -13.77
CA SER A 350 29.22 5.11 -13.15
C SER A 350 28.85 6.57 -13.29
N ALA A 351 29.30 7.42 -12.35
CA ALA A 351 29.02 8.85 -12.37
C ALA A 351 29.44 9.51 -13.70
N SER A 352 30.56 9.07 -14.28
CA SER A 352 31.02 9.52 -15.60
C SER A 352 30.09 9.07 -16.73
N ALA A 353 29.67 7.80 -16.75
CA ALA A 353 28.74 7.27 -17.74
C ALA A 353 27.35 7.93 -17.64
N MET A 354 26.82 8.07 -16.43
CA MET A 354 25.58 8.81 -16.14
C MET A 354 25.69 10.28 -16.56
N ALA A 355 26.78 10.96 -16.24
CA ALA A 355 26.95 12.37 -16.62
C ALA A 355 27.09 12.55 -18.13
N ASN A 356 27.67 11.58 -18.84
CA ASN A 356 27.70 11.57 -20.30
C ASN A 356 26.31 11.30 -20.88
N HIS A 357 25.56 10.35 -20.31
CA HIS A 357 24.19 10.04 -20.70
C HIS A 357 23.27 11.26 -20.51
N LEU A 358 23.33 11.93 -19.36
CA LEU A 358 22.51 13.12 -19.06
C LEU A 358 22.89 14.36 -19.89
N ARG A 359 24.06 14.38 -20.54
CA ARG A 359 24.52 15.51 -21.36
C ARG A 359 24.11 15.41 -22.85
N GLY A 360 23.45 14.34 -23.29
CA GLY A 360 22.97 14.20 -24.68
C GLY A 360 21.81 13.22 -24.85
N ASP A 361 21.33 13.01 -26.08
CA ASP A 361 20.31 12.00 -26.43
C ASP A 361 20.87 10.57 -26.47
N ALA A 362 21.85 10.26 -25.60
CA ALA A 362 22.58 9.01 -25.67
C ALA A 362 21.68 7.84 -25.26
N VAL A 363 21.49 6.86 -26.13
CA VAL A 363 20.82 5.60 -25.78
C VAL A 363 21.72 4.82 -24.80
N TRP A 364 21.13 4.23 -23.76
CA TRP A 364 21.85 3.31 -22.87
C TRP A 364 22.49 2.18 -23.69
N SER A 365 23.82 2.14 -23.76
CA SER A 365 24.56 1.05 -24.41
C SER A 365 24.88 -0.03 -23.39
N ALA A 366 24.58 -1.29 -23.72
CA ALA A 366 24.96 -2.43 -22.90
C ALA A 366 26.50 -2.52 -22.80
N GLY A 367 27.03 -2.61 -21.57
CA GLY A 367 28.45 -2.78 -21.27
C GLY A 367 28.88 -4.25 -21.13
N GLY A 368 27.92 -5.18 -21.15
CA GLY A 368 28.15 -6.62 -21.06
C GLY A 368 26.85 -7.40 -20.91
N GLU A 369 26.97 -8.67 -20.51
CA GLU A 369 25.89 -9.64 -20.38
C GLU A 369 26.04 -10.44 -19.08
N ALA A 370 24.92 -10.80 -18.44
CA ALA A 370 24.86 -11.50 -17.16
C ALA A 370 23.76 -12.56 -17.17
N ASP A 371 24.02 -13.78 -16.68
CA ASP A 371 23.00 -14.83 -16.50
C ASP A 371 22.63 -14.96 -15.01
N PRO A 372 21.67 -14.17 -14.50
CA PRO A 372 21.35 -14.19 -13.10
C PRO A 372 20.67 -15.48 -12.66
N SER A 373 21.44 -16.33 -11.98
CA SER A 373 20.88 -17.43 -11.20
C SER A 373 20.26 -16.93 -9.89
N PRO A 374 19.27 -17.63 -9.32
CA PRO A 374 18.71 -17.32 -8.00
C PRO A 374 19.75 -17.33 -6.85
N ALA A 375 20.96 -17.83 -7.09
CA ALA A 375 22.05 -17.90 -6.11
C ALA A 375 23.01 -16.70 -6.16
N GLU A 376 23.01 -15.94 -7.26
CA GLU A 376 24.02 -14.91 -7.56
C GLU A 376 23.45 -13.50 -7.43
N ILE A 377 24.31 -12.55 -7.02
CA ILE A 377 23.98 -11.12 -6.99
C ILE A 377 25.05 -10.41 -7.83
N TYR A 378 24.60 -9.62 -8.80
CA TYR A 378 25.50 -8.77 -9.58
C TYR A 378 25.77 -7.49 -8.79
N THR A 379 27.04 -7.24 -8.52
CA THR A 379 27.51 -6.04 -7.84
C THR A 379 27.94 -5.03 -8.91
N ILE A 380 27.49 -3.79 -8.78
CA ILE A 380 27.99 -2.68 -9.59
C ILE A 380 29.30 -2.22 -8.95
N GLU A 381 30.42 -2.39 -9.65
CA GLU A 381 31.72 -1.84 -9.26
C GLU A 381 32.02 -0.60 -10.10
N LEU A 382 32.09 0.56 -9.46
CA LEU A 382 32.44 1.80 -10.12
C LEU A 382 33.95 1.83 -10.44
N PRO A 383 34.40 2.58 -11.46
CA PRO A 383 35.82 2.75 -11.77
C PRO A 383 36.66 3.29 -10.59
N ALA A 384 36.02 3.96 -9.62
CA ALA A 384 36.64 4.41 -8.38
C ALA A 384 36.86 3.28 -7.34
N GLY A 385 36.54 2.02 -7.67
CA GLY A 385 36.61 0.87 -6.77
C GLY A 385 35.46 0.76 -5.77
N LEU A 386 34.47 1.66 -5.85
CA LEU A 386 33.27 1.61 -5.00
C LEU A 386 32.33 0.52 -5.49
N ARG A 387 31.95 -0.39 -4.59
CA ARG A 387 31.08 -1.53 -4.90
C ARG A 387 29.70 -1.34 -4.30
N PHE A 388 28.67 -1.41 -5.13
CA PHE A 388 27.26 -1.35 -4.76
C PHE A 388 26.62 -2.70 -5.03
N ARG A 389 26.12 -3.33 -3.97
CA ARG A 389 25.46 -4.64 -4.02
C ARG A 389 23.96 -4.50 -4.12
#